data_AF-A0A2E6I8L7-F1
#
_entry.id   AF-A0A2E6I8L7-F1
#
_cell.length_a   1.000
_cell.length_b   1.000
_cell.length_c   1.000
_cell.angle_alpha   90.00
_cell.angle_beta   90.00
_cell.angle_gamma   90.00
#
_symmetry.space_group_name_H-M   'P 1'
#
loop_
_entity.id
_entity.type
_entity.pdbx_description
1 polymer ?
#
loop_
_entity_poly.entity_id
_entity_poly.type
_entity_poly.pdbx_seq_one_letter_code
_entity_poly.pdbx_strand_id
1 'polypeptide(L)'
;MFVRDKPKKNYQEDDFFAMAEMCTVLLYAKQIREMKEGENEIFLPMIRRRQLQNMPEAVAEEMDGILQIVIENLEMAGADKDDFFRKLELGEIDFVKKVVENPAMKEALGTVIMKRLYATEGISGDEAYEKAKELFSEMKDRLKDFIANMMMNAFYDLGKEATEKNIPLEHVTRILTPRVKKIAHFGIAVETEVNVEELRRLQHEDLKRSNPINDPSYG
;
A
#
# COMPACT_ATOMS: atom_id res chain seq x y z
N MET A 1 17.07 25.24 19.15
CA MET A 1 15.95 24.65 18.38
C MET A 1 14.71 25.49 18.66
N PHE A 2 14.29 26.29 17.68
CA PHE A 2 13.06 27.07 17.78
C PHE A 2 11.94 26.24 17.17
N VAL A 3 10.95 25.88 17.99
CA VAL A 3 9.78 25.09 17.59
C VAL A 3 8.60 26.07 17.61
N ARG A 4 8.14 26.48 16.42
CA ARG A 4 7.08 27.48 16.24
C ARG A 4 5.71 26.97 16.68
N ASP A 5 5.51 25.66 16.67
CA ASP A 5 4.31 25.00 17.16
C ASP A 5 4.69 23.92 18.16
N LYS A 6 4.31 24.12 19.43
CA LYS A 6 4.41 23.07 20.45
C LYS A 6 3.84 21.78 19.85
N PRO A 7 4.53 20.63 19.92
CA PRO A 7 3.91 19.38 19.50
C PRO A 7 2.64 19.25 20.33
N LYS A 8 1.48 19.21 19.66
CA LYS A 8 0.20 18.93 20.33
C LYS A 8 0.34 17.55 20.95
N LYS A 9 0.77 17.49 22.22
CA LYS A 9 0.49 16.37 23.10
C LYS A 9 -1.02 16.36 23.29
N ASN A 10 -1.74 15.71 22.39
CA ASN A 10 -3.07 15.19 22.59
C ASN A 10 -3.19 14.01 21.62
N TYR A 11 -3.12 12.80 22.16
CA TYR A 11 -3.49 11.58 21.44
C TYR A 11 -4.89 11.78 20.85
N GLN A 12 -5.03 11.78 19.52
CA GLN A 12 -6.34 11.91 18.89
C GLN A 12 -7.08 10.56 18.95
N GLU A 13 -7.58 10.19 20.13
CA GLU A 13 -8.65 9.21 20.23
C GLU A 13 -9.94 9.72 19.54
N ASP A 14 -10.02 11.03 19.32
CA ASP A 14 -11.10 11.75 18.62
C ASP A 14 -10.93 11.83 17.09
N ASP A 15 -9.86 11.30 16.49
CA ASP A 15 -9.77 11.34 15.03
C ASP A 15 -10.87 10.46 14.45
N PHE A 16 -11.71 10.99 13.56
CA PHE A 16 -12.81 10.23 12.95
C PHE A 16 -12.27 9.03 12.16
N PHE A 17 -11.05 9.14 11.62
CA PHE A 17 -10.52 8.25 10.60
C PHE A 17 -9.04 7.89 10.84
N ALA A 18 -8.81 6.94 11.75
CA ALA A 18 -7.48 6.47 12.15
C ALA A 18 -7.11 5.15 11.45
N MET A 19 -5.95 4.58 11.81
CA MET A 19 -5.42 3.34 11.20
C MET A 19 -6.44 2.19 11.14
N ALA A 20 -7.25 2.02 12.19
CA ALA A 20 -8.25 0.96 12.21
C ALA A 20 -9.37 1.18 11.18
N GLU A 21 -9.80 2.43 10.99
CA GLU A 21 -10.78 2.76 9.95
C GLU A 21 -10.17 2.59 8.56
N MET A 22 -8.92 3.02 8.34
CA MET A 22 -8.20 2.79 7.07
C MET A 22 -8.10 1.30 6.73
N CYS A 23 -7.70 0.48 7.69
CA CYS A 23 -7.63 -0.97 7.53
C CYS A 23 -9.01 -1.60 7.30
N THR A 24 -10.05 -1.05 7.94
CA THR A 24 -11.43 -1.50 7.72
C THR A 24 -11.87 -1.18 6.28
N VAL A 25 -11.50 -0.01 5.73
CA VAL A 25 -11.76 0.32 4.32
C VAL A 25 -11.09 -0.69 3.39
N LEU A 26 -9.81 -1.01 3.61
CA LEU A 26 -9.10 -2.00 2.79
C LEU A 26 -9.79 -3.37 2.82
N LEU A 27 -10.17 -3.84 4.02
CA LEU A 27 -10.88 -5.10 4.20
C LEU A 27 -12.22 -5.13 3.44
N TYR A 28 -12.99 -4.05 3.55
CA TYR A 28 -14.26 -3.90 2.85
C TYR A 28 -14.05 -3.88 1.32
N ALA A 29 -13.04 -3.14 0.85
CA ALA A 29 -12.76 -3.05 -0.58
C ALA A 29 -12.36 -4.40 -1.18
N LYS A 30 -11.59 -5.22 -0.44
CA LYS A 30 -11.30 -6.62 -0.83
C LYS A 30 -12.58 -7.42 -0.99
N GLN A 31 -13.42 -7.39 0.05
CA GLN A 31 -14.63 -8.17 0.06
C GLN A 31 -15.59 -7.79 -1.07
N ILE A 32 -15.78 -6.49 -1.32
CA ILE A 32 -16.62 -6.00 -2.43
C ILE A 32 -16.10 -6.52 -3.77
N ARG A 33 -14.78 -6.63 -3.95
CA ARG A 33 -14.20 -7.20 -5.19
C ARG A 33 -14.36 -8.71 -5.31
N GLU A 34 -14.40 -9.42 -4.19
CA GLU A 34 -14.46 -10.89 -4.16
C GLU A 34 -15.90 -11.44 -4.09
N MET A 35 -16.86 -10.59 -3.73
CA MET A 35 -18.29 -10.93 -3.72
C MET A 35 -18.77 -11.35 -5.11
N LYS A 36 -19.43 -12.50 -5.19
CA LYS A 36 -20.06 -12.97 -6.43
C LYS A 36 -21.47 -12.42 -6.54
N GLU A 37 -21.94 -12.23 -7.78
CA GLU A 37 -23.34 -11.83 -8.03
C GLU A 37 -24.30 -12.81 -7.35
N GLY A 38 -25.16 -12.29 -6.46
CA GLY A 38 -26.15 -13.07 -5.71
C GLY A 38 -25.72 -13.51 -4.31
N GLU A 39 -24.49 -13.21 -3.87
CA GLU A 39 -24.09 -13.36 -2.47
C GLU A 39 -24.65 -12.20 -1.63
N ASN A 40 -25.16 -12.51 -0.43
CA ASN A 40 -25.64 -11.46 0.49
C ASN A 40 -24.46 -10.63 1.00
N GLU A 41 -24.69 -9.33 1.24
CA GLU A 41 -23.75 -8.47 1.94
C GLU A 41 -23.35 -9.10 3.29
N ILE A 42 -22.09 -9.52 3.40
CA ILE A 42 -21.54 -10.02 4.66
C ILE A 42 -21.26 -8.80 5.54
N PHE A 43 -21.88 -8.76 6.71
CA PHE A 43 -21.56 -7.75 7.71
C PHE A 43 -20.16 -7.99 8.27
N LEU A 44 -19.19 -7.15 7.89
CA LEU A 44 -17.91 -7.09 8.58
C LEU A 44 -17.97 -6.14 9.79
N PRO A 45 -17.52 -6.57 10.98
CA PRO A 45 -17.35 -5.66 12.09
C PRO A 45 -16.19 -4.69 11.82
N MET A 46 -16.28 -3.47 12.35
CA MET A 46 -15.16 -2.53 12.32
C MET A 46 -13.97 -3.08 13.12
N ILE A 47 -12.75 -2.86 12.60
CA ILE A 47 -11.54 -3.17 13.35
C ILE A 47 -11.46 -2.25 14.56
N ARG A 48 -11.18 -2.81 15.74
CA ARG A 48 -11.09 -2.03 16.98
C ARG A 48 -9.74 -1.32 17.06
N ARG A 49 -9.74 0.00 17.27
CA ARG A 49 -8.54 0.88 17.36
C ARG A 49 -7.42 0.39 18.28
N ARG A 50 -7.73 -0.35 19.35
CA ARG A 50 -6.77 -0.87 20.33
C ARG A 50 -6.42 -2.36 20.14
N GLN A 51 -6.88 -2.96 19.05
CA GLN A 51 -6.68 -4.38 18.75
C GLN A 51 -6.08 -4.60 17.37
N LEU A 52 -5.16 -3.71 16.94
CA LEU A 52 -4.46 -3.86 15.66
C LEU A 52 -3.61 -5.14 15.61
N GLN A 53 -3.21 -5.69 16.76
CA GLN A 53 -2.55 -6.99 16.86
C GLN A 53 -3.42 -8.18 16.45
N ASN A 54 -4.75 -8.00 16.42
CA ASN A 54 -5.72 -9.03 16.01
C ASN A 54 -6.30 -8.70 14.63
N MET A 55 -5.49 -8.10 13.75
CA MET A 55 -5.98 -7.71 12.43
C MET A 55 -6.29 -8.95 11.59
N PRO A 56 -7.40 -8.95 10.84
CA PRO A 56 -7.66 -10.01 9.87
C PRO A 56 -6.52 -10.08 8.85
N GLU A 57 -6.08 -11.29 8.53
CA GLU A 57 -5.03 -11.56 7.53
C GLU A 57 -5.35 -10.94 6.17
N ALA A 58 -6.63 -10.92 5.80
CA ALA A 58 -7.14 -10.28 4.59
C ALA A 58 -6.77 -8.77 4.48
N VAL A 59 -6.52 -8.06 5.58
CA VAL A 59 -5.98 -6.68 5.50
C VAL A 59 -4.52 -6.68 5.07
N ALA A 60 -3.72 -7.62 5.60
CA ALA A 60 -2.32 -7.77 5.21
C ALA A 60 -2.24 -8.14 3.72
N GLU A 61 -3.07 -9.08 3.25
CA GLU A 61 -3.15 -9.45 1.82
C GLU A 61 -3.45 -8.24 0.91
N GLU A 62 -4.34 -7.34 1.33
CA GLU A 62 -4.61 -6.12 0.57
C GLU A 62 -3.42 -5.16 0.55
N MET A 63 -2.76 -5.01 1.69
CA MET A 63 -1.55 -4.20 1.76
C MET A 63 -0.42 -4.82 0.94
N ASP A 64 -0.31 -6.15 0.88
CA ASP A 64 0.64 -6.88 0.02
C ASP A 64 0.39 -6.55 -1.46
N GLY A 65 -0.86 -6.50 -1.89
CA GLY A 65 -1.21 -6.05 -3.24
C GLY A 65 -0.75 -4.61 -3.53
N ILE A 66 -0.79 -3.73 -2.53
CA ILE A 66 -0.27 -2.36 -2.64
C ILE A 66 1.26 -2.35 -2.68
N LEU A 67 1.93 -3.18 -1.87
CA LEU A 67 3.39 -3.36 -1.91
C LEU A 67 3.85 -3.94 -3.26
N GLN A 68 3.04 -4.77 -3.91
CA GLN A 68 3.31 -5.26 -5.25
C GLN A 68 3.29 -4.11 -6.28
N ILE A 69 2.36 -3.16 -6.16
CA ILE A 69 2.39 -1.95 -7.00
C ILE A 69 3.67 -1.16 -6.74
N VAL A 70 4.14 -1.07 -5.48
CA VAL A 70 5.39 -0.38 -5.15
C VAL A 70 6.59 -1.05 -5.83
N ILE A 71 6.67 -2.38 -5.81
CA ILE A 71 7.80 -3.09 -6.42
C ILE A 71 7.81 -2.99 -7.95
N GLU A 72 6.64 -2.94 -8.58
CA GLU A 72 6.49 -2.65 -10.01
C GLU A 72 7.01 -1.25 -10.35
N ASN A 73 6.73 -0.25 -9.51
CA ASN A 73 7.25 1.10 -9.70
C ASN A 73 8.78 1.16 -9.53
N LEU A 74 9.35 0.39 -8.62
CA LEU A 74 10.80 0.28 -8.47
C LEU A 74 11.44 -0.33 -9.73
N GLU A 75 10.80 -1.34 -10.32
CA GLU A 75 11.26 -1.95 -11.56
C GLU A 75 11.25 -0.98 -12.74
N MET A 76 10.17 -0.21 -12.88
CA MET A 76 10.08 0.85 -13.88
C MET A 76 11.17 1.91 -13.70
N ALA A 77 11.43 2.33 -12.45
CA ALA A 77 12.49 3.29 -12.13
C ALA A 77 13.89 2.73 -12.39
N GLY A 78 14.09 1.40 -12.23
CA GLY A 78 15.32 0.71 -12.57
C GLY A 78 15.58 0.63 -14.07
N ALA A 79 14.52 0.43 -14.87
CA ALA A 79 14.62 0.32 -16.32
C ALA A 79 14.98 1.64 -17.02
N ASP A 80 14.33 2.75 -16.64
CA ASP A 80 14.65 4.09 -17.13
C ASP A 80 14.31 5.14 -16.06
N LYS A 81 15.34 5.52 -15.30
CA LYS A 81 15.21 6.47 -14.18
C LYS A 81 14.71 7.84 -14.63
N ASP A 82 15.26 8.38 -15.71
CA ASP A 82 14.99 9.74 -16.14
C ASP A 82 13.57 9.85 -16.72
N ASP A 83 13.13 8.85 -17.51
CA ASP A 83 11.75 8.77 -17.98
C ASP A 83 10.77 8.58 -16.82
N PHE A 84 11.07 7.70 -15.86
CA PHE A 84 10.21 7.45 -14.70
C PHE A 84 9.95 8.72 -13.89
N PHE A 85 11.01 9.44 -13.49
CA PHE A 85 10.87 10.65 -12.69
C PHE A 85 10.20 11.78 -13.48
N ARG A 86 10.48 11.91 -14.78
CA ARG A 86 9.76 12.86 -15.64
C ARG A 86 8.26 12.56 -15.69
N LYS A 87 7.87 11.30 -15.89
CA LYS A 87 6.46 10.89 -15.92
C LYS A 87 5.77 11.08 -14.57
N LEU A 88 6.49 10.86 -13.48
CA LEU A 88 6.01 11.14 -12.13
C LEU A 88 5.76 12.63 -11.92
N GLU A 89 6.71 13.50 -12.33
CA GLU A 89 6.58 14.96 -12.25
C GLU A 89 5.43 15.51 -13.11
N LEU A 90 5.23 14.93 -14.30
CA LEU A 90 4.12 15.28 -15.20
C LEU A 90 2.77 14.73 -14.72
N GLY A 91 2.75 13.90 -13.67
CA GLY A 91 1.54 13.25 -13.16
C GLY A 91 0.99 12.15 -14.08
N GLU A 92 1.78 11.68 -15.05
CA GLU A 92 1.43 10.56 -15.92
C GLU A 92 1.45 9.23 -15.15
N ILE A 93 2.31 9.14 -14.13
CA ILE A 93 2.34 8.04 -13.16
C ILE A 93 1.72 8.55 -11.85
N ASP A 94 0.54 8.06 -11.51
CA ASP A 94 -0.08 8.22 -10.19
C ASP A 94 -0.40 6.83 -9.61
N PHE A 95 0.56 6.27 -8.90
CA PHE A 95 0.46 4.93 -8.32
C PHE A 95 -0.55 4.85 -7.16
N VAL A 96 -0.91 5.98 -6.55
CA VAL A 96 -1.91 6.05 -5.48
C VAL A 96 -3.32 6.03 -6.05
N LYS A 97 -3.54 6.73 -7.16
CA LYS A 97 -4.84 6.83 -7.85
C LYS A 97 -5.41 5.46 -8.18
N LYS A 98 -4.58 4.53 -8.67
CA LYS A 98 -5.00 3.15 -9.00
C LYS A 98 -5.61 2.43 -7.80
N VAL A 99 -5.09 2.68 -6.59
CA VAL A 99 -5.57 2.07 -5.34
C VAL A 99 -6.85 2.77 -4.86
N VAL A 100 -6.83 4.10 -4.79
CA VAL A 100 -7.88 4.88 -4.09
C VAL A 100 -9.11 5.12 -4.96
N GLU A 101 -8.96 5.19 -6.28
CA GLU A 101 -10.07 5.57 -7.16
C GLU A 101 -10.87 4.40 -7.72
N ASN A 102 -10.49 3.16 -7.38
CA ASN A 102 -11.26 2.00 -7.79
C ASN A 102 -12.67 2.02 -7.14
N PRO A 103 -13.71 1.49 -7.82
CA PRO A 103 -15.09 1.55 -7.32
C PRO A 103 -15.27 0.92 -5.94
N ALA A 104 -14.67 -0.25 -5.70
CA ALA A 104 -14.77 -0.96 -4.44
C ALA A 104 -14.20 -0.15 -3.25
N MET A 105 -13.13 0.62 -3.47
CA MET A 105 -12.52 1.48 -2.46
C MET A 105 -13.42 2.65 -2.10
N LYS A 106 -14.07 3.26 -3.12
CA LYS A 106 -15.04 4.35 -2.92
C LYS A 106 -16.24 3.86 -2.13
N GLU A 107 -16.78 2.70 -2.47
CA GLU A 107 -17.91 2.10 -1.78
C GLU A 107 -17.56 1.70 -0.34
N ALA A 108 -16.41 1.03 -0.15
CA ALA A 108 -15.89 0.69 1.17
C ALA A 108 -15.73 1.92 2.06
N LEU A 109 -15.17 3.01 1.52
CA LEU A 109 -15.00 4.26 2.24
C LEU A 109 -16.34 4.82 2.75
N GLY A 110 -17.35 4.90 1.87
CA GLY A 110 -18.70 5.36 2.25
C GLY A 110 -19.30 4.50 3.37
N THR A 111 -19.19 3.19 3.24
CA THR A 111 -19.68 2.22 4.24
C THR A 111 -18.99 2.40 5.59
N VAL A 112 -17.68 2.57 5.61
CA VAL A 112 -16.92 2.77 6.86
C VAL A 112 -17.28 4.09 7.53
N ILE A 113 -17.47 5.18 6.75
CA ILE A 113 -17.91 6.47 7.28
C ILE A 113 -19.28 6.33 7.96
N MET A 114 -20.25 5.71 7.29
CA MET A 114 -21.59 5.50 7.86
C MET A 114 -21.54 4.64 9.13
N LYS A 115 -20.76 3.56 9.13
CA LYS A 115 -20.56 2.73 10.33
C LYS A 115 -19.91 3.49 11.48
N ARG A 116 -18.98 4.39 11.16
CA ARG A 116 -18.33 5.23 12.17
C ARG A 116 -19.33 6.21 12.77
N LEU A 117 -20.12 6.90 11.95
CA LEU A 117 -21.19 7.81 12.39
C LEU A 117 -22.18 7.10 13.32
N TYR A 118 -22.59 5.87 12.99
CA TYR A 118 -23.43 5.06 13.87
C TYR A 118 -22.74 4.77 15.20
N ALA A 119 -21.47 4.34 15.16
CA ALA A 119 -20.74 3.96 16.36
C ALA A 119 -20.40 5.14 17.29
N THR A 120 -20.21 6.36 16.76
CA THR A 120 -19.83 7.54 17.55
C THR A 120 -21.00 8.41 17.94
N GLU A 121 -21.99 8.55 17.06
CA GLU A 121 -23.05 9.54 17.18
C GLU A 121 -24.45 8.90 17.18
N GLY A 122 -24.56 7.59 16.93
CA GLY A 122 -25.84 6.90 16.85
C GLY A 122 -26.64 7.20 15.57
N ILE A 123 -26.04 7.90 14.60
CA ILE A 123 -26.68 8.30 13.34
C ILE A 123 -26.76 7.09 12.40
N SER A 124 -27.92 6.87 11.76
CA SER A 124 -28.16 5.72 10.87
C SER A 124 -29.10 6.07 9.70
N GLY A 125 -29.25 5.13 8.75
CA GLY A 125 -30.16 5.28 7.61
C GLY A 125 -29.81 6.48 6.71
N ASP A 126 -30.84 7.18 6.25
CA ASP A 126 -30.72 8.32 5.33
C ASP A 126 -29.88 9.47 5.92
N GLU A 127 -30.00 9.71 7.23
CA GLU A 127 -29.23 10.74 7.92
C GLU A 127 -27.72 10.42 7.88
N ALA A 128 -27.35 9.15 8.11
CA ALA A 128 -25.97 8.71 8.00
C ALA A 128 -25.46 8.81 6.55
N TYR A 129 -26.31 8.54 5.57
CA TYR A 129 -25.95 8.60 4.16
C TYR A 129 -25.66 10.04 3.70
N GLU A 130 -26.53 11.00 4.04
CA GLU A 130 -26.30 12.41 3.69
C GLU A 130 -25.06 12.96 4.39
N LYS A 131 -24.88 12.68 5.68
CA LYS A 131 -23.68 13.10 6.41
C LYS A 131 -22.41 12.42 5.89
N ALA A 132 -22.51 11.16 5.45
CA ALA A 132 -21.37 10.48 4.83
C ALA A 132 -20.94 11.13 3.51
N LYS A 133 -21.88 11.62 2.68
CA LYS A 133 -21.55 12.37 1.47
C LYS A 133 -20.78 13.64 1.77
N GLU A 134 -21.19 14.38 2.80
CA GLU A 134 -20.51 15.61 3.24
C GLU A 134 -19.05 15.33 3.65
N LEU A 135 -18.82 14.22 4.36
CA LEU A 135 -17.50 13.82 4.83
C LEU A 135 -16.66 13.10 3.76
N PHE A 136 -17.29 12.59 2.70
CA PHE A 136 -16.66 11.65 1.77
C PHE A 136 -15.38 12.20 1.13
N SER A 137 -15.42 13.46 0.66
CA SER A 137 -14.27 14.07 -0.01
C SER A 137 -13.07 14.17 0.92
N GLU A 138 -13.29 14.66 2.16
CA GLU A 138 -12.22 14.78 3.14
C GLU A 138 -11.63 13.42 3.51
N MET A 139 -12.48 12.42 3.71
CA MET A 139 -12.02 11.07 4.09
C MET A 139 -11.32 10.36 2.92
N LYS A 140 -11.72 10.65 1.67
CA LYS A 140 -11.03 10.16 0.47
C LYS A 140 -9.62 10.74 0.39
N ASP A 141 -9.45 12.03 0.66
CA ASP A 141 -8.13 12.67 0.66
C ASP A 141 -7.24 12.11 1.78
N ARG A 142 -7.79 11.90 2.98
CA ARG A 142 -7.05 11.25 4.07
C ARG A 142 -6.64 9.81 3.73
N LEU A 143 -7.52 9.04 3.08
CA LEU A 143 -7.19 7.70 2.59
C LEU A 143 -6.08 7.78 1.53
N LYS A 144 -6.15 8.75 0.62
CA LYS A 144 -5.12 8.99 -0.38
C LYS A 144 -3.78 9.28 0.27
N ASP A 145 -3.72 10.18 1.24
CA ASP A 145 -2.50 10.52 1.96
C ASP A 145 -1.94 9.31 2.74
N PHE A 146 -2.81 8.51 3.35
CA PHE A 146 -2.41 7.29 4.03
C PHE A 146 -1.74 6.30 3.07
N ILE A 147 -2.39 5.98 1.95
CA ILE A 147 -1.85 5.06 0.94
C ILE A 147 -0.57 5.62 0.33
N ALA A 148 -0.53 6.93 0.01
CA ALA A 148 0.66 7.59 -0.53
C ALA A 148 1.87 7.46 0.41
N ASN A 149 1.69 7.78 1.70
CA ASN A 149 2.75 7.68 2.70
C ASN A 149 3.23 6.23 2.87
N MET A 150 2.31 5.27 2.90
CA MET A 150 2.65 3.84 2.98
C MET A 150 3.47 3.40 1.77
N MET A 151 3.03 3.75 0.56
CA MET A 151 3.71 3.38 -0.69
C MET A 151 5.09 4.04 -0.80
N MET A 152 5.22 5.30 -0.42
CA MET A 152 6.51 6.02 -0.46
C MET A 152 7.52 5.45 0.53
N ASN A 153 7.08 5.14 1.75
CA ASN A 153 7.96 4.50 2.74
C ASN A 153 8.41 3.12 2.25
N ALA A 154 7.48 2.30 1.74
CA ALA A 154 7.81 1.00 1.16
C ALA A 154 8.75 1.13 -0.05
N PHE A 155 8.54 2.12 -0.93
CA PHE A 155 9.40 2.36 -2.09
C PHE A 155 10.84 2.64 -1.65
N TYR A 156 11.03 3.50 -0.65
CA TYR A 156 12.33 3.80 -0.08
C TYR A 156 12.98 2.56 0.56
N ASP A 157 12.24 1.87 1.44
CA ASP A 157 12.77 0.72 2.18
C ASP A 157 13.14 -0.45 1.24
N LEU A 158 12.28 -0.78 0.28
CA LEU A 158 12.52 -1.84 -0.70
C LEU A 158 13.64 -1.47 -1.67
N GLY A 159 13.71 -0.21 -2.13
CA GLY A 159 14.80 0.25 -2.99
C GLY A 159 16.16 0.22 -2.27
N LYS A 160 16.19 0.61 -0.99
CA LYS A 160 17.38 0.50 -0.15
C LYS A 160 17.79 -0.96 0.03
N GLU A 161 16.84 -1.85 0.34
CA GLU A 161 17.12 -3.27 0.51
C GLU A 161 17.65 -3.91 -0.78
N ALA A 162 17.05 -3.60 -1.93
CA ALA A 162 17.53 -4.06 -3.23
C ALA A 162 18.98 -3.63 -3.46
N THR A 163 19.32 -2.37 -3.13
CA THR A 163 20.68 -1.86 -3.21
C THR A 163 21.65 -2.62 -2.29
N GLU A 164 21.28 -2.82 -1.02
CA GLU A 164 22.10 -3.55 -0.04
C GLU A 164 22.35 -5.01 -0.44
N LYS A 165 21.38 -5.62 -1.13
CA LYS A 165 21.47 -7.01 -1.63
C LYS A 165 22.05 -7.13 -3.04
N ASN A 166 22.47 -6.03 -3.67
CA ASN A 166 22.94 -5.97 -5.06
C ASN A 166 21.93 -6.59 -6.05
N ILE A 167 20.65 -6.27 -5.85
CA ILE A 167 19.54 -6.67 -6.72
C ILE A 167 19.36 -5.57 -7.78
N PRO A 168 19.50 -5.89 -9.08
CA PRO A 168 19.17 -4.96 -10.15
C PRO A 168 17.70 -4.56 -10.08
N LEU A 169 17.41 -3.26 -10.08
CA LEU A 169 16.05 -2.76 -9.90
C LEU A 169 15.15 -3.19 -11.07
N GLU A 170 15.67 -3.24 -12.29
CA GLU A 170 14.98 -3.70 -13.51
C GLU A 170 14.49 -5.16 -13.47
N HIS A 171 14.87 -5.91 -12.44
CA HIS A 171 14.44 -7.30 -12.20
C HIS A 171 13.88 -7.52 -10.80
N VAL A 172 13.62 -6.44 -10.05
CA VAL A 172 13.28 -6.50 -8.63
C VAL A 172 11.99 -7.28 -8.38
N THR A 173 10.99 -7.23 -9.28
CA THR A 173 9.72 -7.95 -9.12
C THR A 173 9.89 -9.48 -9.17
N ARG A 174 10.96 -9.96 -9.79
CA ARG A 174 11.27 -11.39 -9.94
C ARG A 174 12.08 -11.93 -8.77
N ILE A 175 12.74 -11.03 -8.04
CA ILE A 175 13.67 -11.37 -6.97
C ILE A 175 13.07 -11.09 -5.60
N LEU A 176 12.40 -9.95 -5.41
CA LEU A 176 11.81 -9.56 -4.13
C LEU A 176 10.30 -9.77 -4.16
N THR A 177 9.77 -10.33 -3.08
CA THR A 177 8.33 -10.41 -2.83
C THR A 177 8.07 -9.80 -1.46
N PRO A 178 7.62 -8.53 -1.39
CA PRO A 178 7.33 -7.87 -0.13
C PRO A 178 5.99 -8.37 0.44
N ARG A 179 5.95 -8.53 1.77
CA ARG A 179 4.74 -8.85 2.53
C ARG A 179 4.66 -8.02 3.80
N VAL A 180 3.45 -7.74 4.26
CA VAL A 180 3.20 -7.11 5.54
C VAL A 180 3.43 -8.11 6.67
N LYS A 181 4.46 -7.84 7.48
CA LYS A 181 4.77 -8.62 8.68
C LYS A 181 3.96 -8.15 9.88
N LYS A 182 3.72 -6.84 10.00
CA LYS A 182 3.04 -6.23 11.14
C LYS A 182 2.37 -4.92 10.77
N ILE A 183 1.22 -4.68 11.37
CA ILE A 183 0.48 -3.41 11.26
C ILE A 183 0.46 -2.72 12.63
N ALA A 184 0.84 -1.44 12.66
CA ALA A 184 0.89 -0.61 13.86
C ALA A 184 0.14 0.72 13.63
N HIS A 185 -0.07 1.48 14.71
CA HIS A 185 -0.83 2.74 14.64
C HIS A 185 -0.25 3.79 13.69
N PHE A 186 1.05 3.74 13.41
CA PHE A 186 1.76 4.74 12.60
C PHE A 186 2.37 4.18 11.31
N GLY A 187 2.08 2.92 10.96
CA GLY A 187 2.63 2.33 9.74
C GLY A 187 2.63 0.81 9.76
N ILE A 188 3.30 0.26 8.75
CA ILE A 188 3.45 -1.18 8.55
C ILE A 188 4.92 -1.56 8.63
N ALA A 189 5.20 -2.78 9.09
CA ALA A 189 6.50 -3.41 8.94
C ALA A 189 6.40 -4.37 7.76
N VAL A 190 7.32 -4.23 6.80
CA VAL A 190 7.41 -5.06 5.62
C VAL A 190 8.53 -6.09 5.84
N GLU A 191 8.28 -7.33 5.43
CA GLU A 191 9.32 -8.34 5.23
C GLU A 191 9.37 -8.73 3.76
N THR A 192 10.51 -9.22 3.32
CA THR A 192 10.79 -9.47 1.91
C THR A 192 11.32 -10.89 1.75
N GLU A 193 10.62 -11.66 0.94
CA GLU A 193 11.13 -12.94 0.46
C GLU A 193 12.05 -12.68 -0.74
N VAL A 194 13.20 -13.34 -0.74
CA VAL A 194 14.20 -13.21 -1.81
C VAL A 194 14.27 -14.51 -2.59
N ASN A 195 14.01 -14.46 -3.90
CA ASN A 195 14.28 -15.55 -4.82
C ASN A 195 15.79 -15.65 -5.09
N VAL A 196 16.49 -16.40 -4.23
CA VAL A 196 17.94 -16.58 -4.29
C VAL A 196 18.39 -17.26 -5.58
N GLU A 197 17.57 -18.15 -6.15
CA GLU A 197 17.89 -18.85 -7.39
C GLU A 197 17.91 -17.87 -8.57
N GLU A 198 16.88 -17.03 -8.68
CA GLU A 198 16.80 -15.99 -9.71
C GLU A 198 17.93 -14.97 -9.59
N LEU A 199 18.22 -14.51 -8.37
CA LEU A 199 19.31 -13.58 -8.11
C LEU A 199 20.67 -14.15 -8.54
N ARG A 200 20.95 -15.42 -8.21
CA ARG A 200 22.18 -16.09 -8.65
C ARG A 200 22.25 -16.21 -10.17
N ARG A 201 21.14 -16.53 -10.83
CA ARG A 201 21.11 -16.64 -12.29
C ARG A 201 21.49 -15.32 -12.95
N LEU A 202 20.90 -14.21 -12.51
CA LEU A 202 21.19 -12.88 -13.06
C LEU A 202 22.65 -12.48 -12.82
N GLN A 203 23.17 -12.72 -11.62
CA GLN A 203 24.60 -12.50 -11.32
C GLN A 203 25.53 -13.32 -12.22
N HIS A 204 25.18 -14.58 -12.52
CA HIS A 204 25.93 -15.41 -13.45
C HIS A 204 25.83 -14.95 -14.92
N GLU A 205 24.68 -14.43 -15.34
CA GLU A 205 24.48 -13.88 -16.69
C GLU A 205 25.29 -12.58 -16.88
N ASP A 206 25.33 -11.71 -15.88
CA ASP A 206 26.13 -10.48 -15.89
C ASP A 206 27.65 -10.76 -15.91
N LEU A 207 28.09 -11.79 -15.17
CA LEU A 207 29.48 -12.26 -15.22
C LEU A 207 29.87 -12.81 -16.60
N LYS A 208 28.94 -13.47 -17.31
CA LYS A 208 29.17 -13.94 -18.70
C LYS A 208 29.20 -12.80 -19.70
N ARG A 209 28.37 -11.76 -19.52
CA ARG A 209 28.36 -10.57 -20.39
C ARG A 209 29.59 -9.68 -20.19
N SER A 210 30.12 -9.62 -18.97
CA SER A 210 31.30 -8.80 -18.62
C SER A 210 32.65 -9.47 -18.94
N ASN A 211 32.70 -10.78 -19.19
CA ASN A 211 33.89 -11.50 -19.66
C ASN A 211 33.62 -12.20 -21.02
N PRO A 212 33.75 -11.49 -22.16
CA PRO A 212 33.60 -12.09 -23.50
C PRO A 212 34.75 -13.03 -23.91
N ILE A 213 35.78 -13.20 -23.08
CA ILE A 213 37.00 -13.94 -23.44
C ILE A 213 36.97 -15.31 -22.77
N ASN A 214 36.21 -16.24 -23.36
CA ASN A 214 36.52 -17.68 -23.42
C ASN A 214 35.39 -18.38 -24.17
N ASP A 215 35.26 -18.08 -25.46
CA ASP A 215 34.71 -19.04 -26.40
C ASP A 215 35.89 -19.73 -27.10
N PRO A 216 36.22 -21.00 -26.78
CA PRO A 216 37.31 -21.73 -27.41
C PRO A 216 36.91 -22.30 -28.78
N SER A 217 35.83 -21.85 -29.43
CA SER A 217 35.37 -22.37 -30.71
C SER A 217 36.13 -21.88 -31.96
N TYR A 218 37.43 -21.58 -31.83
CA TYR A 218 38.35 -21.50 -32.96
C TYR A 218 39.68 -22.15 -32.56
N GLY A 219 39.75 -23.46 -32.81
CA GLY A 219 40.96 -24.29 -32.80
C GLY A 219 40.87 -25.29 -33.94
#